data_AF-A0A1K1SER2-F1
#
_entry.id   AF-A0A1K1SER2-F1
#
_cell.length_a   1.000
_cell.length_b   1.000
_cell.length_c   1.000
_cell.angle_alpha   90.00
_cell.angle_beta   90.00
_cell.angle_gamma   90.00
#
_symmetry.space_group_name_H-M   'P 1'
#
loop_
_entity.id
_entity.type
_entity.pdbx_description
1 polymer ?
#
loop_
_entity_poly.entity_id
_entity_poly.type
_entity_poly.pdbx_seq_one_letter_code
_entity_poly.pdbx_strand_id
1 'polypeptide(L)'
;MFKNSEGKLVPKEASIFPLITFDPKSKVFNCVGTGFFITPFGGFVTAKHVFFKNDGTHRPTLYGVQSLEDGTRVVRTLKHLVVHPNADIAIGMLGDAKNNDRFNQNPVPASAFCLSFQPLQTGDAISTYAFPNTQNEWLDDDHQQFTFQGVWSSGIVEDFHPNGMGLLRNACYQTTMKIDGGASGGPVLHNATVVAVNSTGMDLGDVAISSLTPVTFLKDLSVPSENGNIPIPDLIAGGYITVI
;
A
#
# COMPACT_ATOMS: atom_id res chain seq x y z
N MET A 1 -7.65 -6.45 -14.90
CA MET A 1 -7.64 -4.99 -15.11
C MET A 1 -8.32 -4.25 -13.96
N PHE A 2 -8.02 -2.97 -13.77
CA PHE A 2 -8.72 -2.00 -12.91
C PHE A 2 -8.95 -0.69 -13.66
N LYS A 3 -9.93 0.10 -13.21
CA LYS A 3 -10.08 1.48 -13.64
C LYS A 3 -9.22 2.38 -12.75
N ASN A 4 -8.26 3.10 -13.32
CA ASN A 4 -7.42 4.05 -12.59
C ASN A 4 -8.15 5.39 -12.37
N SER A 5 -7.50 6.37 -11.73
CA SER A 5 -8.06 7.70 -11.46
C SER A 5 -8.47 8.48 -12.72
N GLU A 6 -7.87 8.20 -13.87
CA GLU A 6 -8.20 8.80 -15.17
C GLU A 6 -9.32 8.04 -15.91
N GLY A 7 -9.78 6.93 -15.34
CA GLY A 7 -10.78 6.08 -15.93
C GLY A 7 -10.28 5.06 -16.96
N LYS A 8 -8.95 4.94 -17.13
CA LYS A 8 -8.31 3.95 -18.02
C LYS A 8 -8.30 2.56 -17.37
N LEU A 9 -8.52 1.52 -18.18
CA LEU A 9 -8.30 0.14 -17.75
C LEU A 9 -6.80 -0.18 -17.77
N VAL A 10 -6.25 -0.55 -16.61
CA VAL A 10 -4.83 -0.89 -16.42
C VAL A 10 -4.64 -2.28 -15.81
N PRO A 11 -3.47 -2.92 -16.00
CA PRO A 11 -3.08 -4.09 -15.21
C PRO A 11 -3.09 -3.77 -13.71
N LYS A 12 -3.40 -4.77 -12.88
CA LYS A 12 -3.57 -4.58 -11.44
C LYS A 12 -2.27 -4.15 -10.76
N GLU A 13 -1.18 -4.79 -11.17
CA GLU A 13 0.17 -4.54 -10.67
C GLU A 13 0.75 -3.18 -11.13
N ALA A 14 0.11 -2.49 -12.08
CA ALA A 14 0.52 -1.14 -12.46
C ALA A 14 0.12 -0.09 -11.40
N SER A 15 -0.84 -0.43 -10.54
CA SER A 15 -1.35 0.45 -9.47
C SER A 15 -1.00 -0.04 -8.07
N ILE A 16 -0.65 -1.31 -7.92
CA ILE A 16 -0.37 -1.99 -6.66
C ILE A 16 0.99 -2.65 -6.77
N PHE A 17 1.84 -2.48 -5.77
CA PHE A 17 3.21 -2.97 -5.81
C PHE A 17 3.64 -3.55 -4.46
N PRO A 18 4.53 -4.56 -4.45
CA PRO A 18 5.14 -5.03 -3.21
C PRO A 18 6.19 -4.02 -2.73
N LEU A 19 6.31 -3.95 -1.41
CA LEU A 19 7.32 -3.16 -0.70
C LEU A 19 8.40 -4.09 -0.18
N ILE A 20 9.66 -3.80 -0.50
CA ILE A 20 10.81 -4.57 -0.05
C ILE A 20 11.76 -3.71 0.80
N THR A 21 12.47 -4.35 1.74
CA THR A 21 13.51 -3.74 2.58
C THR A 21 14.79 -4.53 2.44
N PHE A 22 15.94 -3.86 2.55
CA PHE A 22 17.25 -4.49 2.72
C PHE A 22 17.70 -4.40 4.18
N ASP A 23 18.12 -5.53 4.77
CA ASP A 23 18.79 -5.55 6.07
C ASP A 23 20.31 -5.55 5.86
N PRO A 24 21.03 -4.47 6.22
CA PRO A 24 22.47 -4.40 6.01
C PRO A 24 23.28 -5.38 6.87
N LYS A 25 22.72 -5.90 7.97
CA LYS A 25 23.43 -6.86 8.85
C LYS A 25 23.45 -8.25 8.25
N SER A 26 22.31 -8.73 7.77
CA SER A 26 22.18 -10.06 7.14
C SER A 26 22.44 -10.03 5.64
N LYS A 27 22.47 -8.84 5.03
CA LYS A 27 22.51 -8.63 3.57
C LYS A 27 21.32 -9.26 2.82
N VAL A 28 20.18 -9.40 3.48
CA VAL A 28 18.98 -10.04 2.91
C VAL A 28 17.96 -8.98 2.54
N PHE A 29 17.35 -9.10 1.34
CA PHE A 29 16.12 -8.39 1.04
C PHE A 29 14.90 -9.18 1.54
N ASN A 30 13.89 -8.47 2.02
CA ASN A 30 12.62 -9.05 2.44
C ASN A 30 11.46 -8.26 1.86
N CYS A 31 10.41 -8.96 1.43
CA CYS A 31 9.12 -8.34 1.15
C CYS A 31 8.39 -8.10 2.48
N VAL A 32 7.98 -6.87 2.74
CA VAL A 32 7.44 -6.44 4.03
C VAL A 32 5.98 -6.03 3.98
N GLY A 33 5.42 -5.89 2.78
CA GLY A 33 4.03 -5.52 2.61
C GLY A 33 3.72 -5.12 1.18
N THR A 34 2.59 -4.45 1.03
CA THR A 34 2.05 -3.95 -0.23
C THR A 34 1.83 -2.43 -0.12
N GLY A 35 2.00 -1.72 -1.23
CA GLY A 35 1.58 -0.33 -1.38
C GLY A 35 0.77 -0.15 -2.65
N PHE A 36 0.09 0.99 -2.76
CA PHE A 36 -0.65 1.35 -3.95
C PHE A 36 -0.55 2.85 -4.25
N PHE A 37 -0.55 3.18 -5.54
CA PHE A 37 -0.41 4.56 -5.99
C PHE A 37 -1.71 5.34 -5.85
N ILE A 38 -1.59 6.59 -5.41
CA ILE A 38 -2.68 7.57 -5.32
C ILE A 38 -2.37 8.86 -6.11
N THR A 39 -1.17 8.93 -6.70
CA THR A 39 -0.77 9.97 -7.66
C THR A 39 0.08 9.33 -8.76
N PRO A 40 0.11 9.89 -9.99
CA PRO A 40 0.94 9.36 -11.07
C PRO A 40 2.44 9.64 -10.86
N PHE A 41 2.79 10.52 -9.92
CA PHE A 41 4.17 10.96 -9.67
C PHE A 41 4.90 10.11 -8.61
N GLY A 42 4.32 8.98 -8.21
CA GLY A 42 4.94 8.06 -7.24
C GLY A 42 4.44 8.22 -5.80
N GLY A 43 3.48 9.11 -5.55
CA GLY A 43 2.77 9.19 -4.29
C GLY A 43 1.92 7.95 -4.05
N PHE A 44 2.09 7.31 -2.89
CA PHE A 44 1.49 6.02 -2.58
C PHE A 44 1.01 5.93 -1.12
N VAL A 45 0.18 4.96 -0.84
CA VAL A 45 -0.34 4.65 0.50
C VAL A 45 0.04 3.21 0.87
N THR A 46 0.28 2.99 2.16
CA THR A 46 0.51 1.66 2.76
C THR A 46 0.11 1.67 4.24
N ALA A 47 0.21 0.53 4.91
CA ALA A 47 0.00 0.44 6.35
C ALA A 47 1.23 0.95 7.12
N LYS A 48 1.02 1.61 8.26
CA LYS A 48 2.10 2.19 9.05
C LYS A 48 3.10 1.11 9.50
N HIS A 49 2.61 0.00 10.03
CA HIS A 49 3.46 -1.08 10.55
C HIS A 49 4.34 -1.74 9.48
N VAL A 50 4.07 -1.57 8.19
CA VAL A 50 4.98 -2.03 7.11
C VAL A 50 6.34 -1.32 7.23
N PHE A 51 6.36 -0.06 7.67
CA PHE A 51 7.60 0.70 7.83
C PHE A 51 8.32 0.47 9.16
N PHE A 52 7.64 -0.07 10.15
CA PHE A 52 8.20 -0.34 11.47
C PHE A 52 8.52 -1.82 11.65
N LYS A 53 9.50 -2.10 12.51
CA LYS A 53 9.75 -3.43 13.05
C LYS A 53 8.92 -3.62 14.33
N ASN A 54 8.83 -4.86 14.82
CA ASN A 54 8.08 -5.19 16.04
C ASN A 54 8.62 -4.49 17.29
N ASP A 55 9.90 -4.07 17.29
CA ASP A 55 10.53 -3.31 18.37
C ASP A 55 10.25 -1.79 18.28
N GLY A 56 9.44 -1.35 17.32
CA GLY A 56 9.11 0.05 17.08
C GLY A 56 10.19 0.83 16.31
N THR A 57 11.31 0.20 15.92
CA THR A 57 12.33 0.84 15.10
C THR A 57 11.90 0.90 13.63
N HIS A 58 12.34 1.93 12.92
CA HIS A 58 12.09 2.06 11.49
C HIS A 58 12.93 1.05 10.69
N ARG A 59 12.37 0.57 9.58
CA ARG A 59 13.16 -0.17 8.59
C ARG A 59 14.17 0.76 7.93
N PRO A 60 15.44 0.34 7.76
CA PRO A 60 16.51 1.22 7.30
C PRO A 60 16.33 1.63 5.83
N THR A 61 15.67 0.79 5.04
CA THR A 61 15.43 1.02 3.63
C THR A 61 14.02 0.56 3.27
N LEU A 62 13.43 1.20 2.26
CA LEU A 62 12.18 0.76 1.67
C LEU A 62 12.21 1.04 0.17
N TYR A 63 11.82 0.06 -0.62
CA TYR A 63 11.72 0.17 -2.07
C TYR A 63 10.35 -0.36 -2.53
N GLY A 64 9.76 0.30 -3.52
CA GLY A 64 8.61 -0.23 -4.24
C GLY A 64 9.04 -0.92 -5.52
N VAL A 65 8.46 -2.09 -5.82
CA VAL A 65 8.69 -2.79 -7.09
C VAL A 65 7.49 -2.57 -8.01
N GLN A 66 7.57 -1.56 -8.87
CA GLN A 66 6.47 -1.20 -9.75
C GLN A 66 6.48 -2.10 -11.00
N SER A 67 5.36 -2.77 -11.29
CA SER A 67 5.12 -3.39 -12.60
C SER A 67 4.65 -2.32 -13.60
N LEU A 68 5.16 -2.36 -14.83
CA LEU A 68 4.75 -1.51 -15.95
C LEU A 68 3.70 -2.20 -16.80
N GLU A 69 3.05 -1.45 -17.72
CA GLU A 69 1.99 -2.00 -18.58
C GLU A 69 2.48 -3.12 -19.50
N ASP A 70 3.76 -3.11 -19.88
CA ASP A 70 4.41 -4.15 -20.68
C ASP A 70 4.86 -5.38 -19.87
N GLY A 71 4.58 -5.40 -18.56
CA GLY A 71 4.94 -6.48 -17.65
C GLY A 71 6.36 -6.39 -17.10
N THR A 72 7.16 -5.42 -17.52
CA THR A 72 8.48 -5.18 -16.92
C THR A 72 8.34 -4.66 -15.49
N ARG A 73 9.37 -4.87 -14.66
CA ARG A 73 9.39 -4.41 -13.26
C ARG A 73 10.55 -3.46 -13.05
N VAL A 74 10.30 -2.38 -12.31
CA VAL A 74 11.30 -1.40 -11.91
C VAL A 74 11.31 -1.22 -10.40
N VAL A 75 12.49 -0.95 -9.84
CA VAL A 75 12.64 -0.69 -8.42
C VAL A 75 12.70 0.82 -8.18
N ARG A 76 11.93 1.31 -7.23
CA ARG A 76 11.88 2.74 -6.86
C ARG A 76 12.24 2.90 -5.39
N THR A 77 13.17 3.78 -5.09
CA THR A 77 13.57 4.11 -3.72
C THR A 77 12.52 4.99 -3.03
N LEU A 78 12.19 4.70 -1.77
CA LEU A 78 11.43 5.63 -0.94
C LEU A 78 12.19 6.95 -0.77
N LYS A 79 11.53 8.08 -1.03
CA LYS A 79 12.07 9.43 -0.82
C LYS A 79 11.54 10.05 0.47
N HIS A 80 10.23 9.95 0.66
CA HIS A 80 9.54 10.49 1.83
C HIS A 80 8.49 9.50 2.31
N LEU A 81 8.27 9.48 3.61
CA LEU A 81 7.17 8.76 4.23
C LEU A 81 6.65 9.56 5.42
N VAL A 82 5.34 9.73 5.48
CA VAL A 82 4.64 10.36 6.59
C VAL A 82 3.65 9.35 7.13
N VAL A 83 3.72 9.11 8.43
CA VAL A 83 2.88 8.13 9.12
C VAL A 83 1.82 8.85 9.92
N HIS A 84 0.61 8.29 9.96
CA HIS A 84 -0.42 8.84 10.84
C HIS A 84 -0.02 8.62 12.31
N PRO A 85 -0.19 9.63 13.19
CA PRO A 85 0.21 9.50 14.59
C PRO A 85 -0.54 8.35 15.27
N ASN A 86 -1.83 8.22 14.99
CA ASN A 86 -2.74 7.35 15.73
C ASN A 86 -3.32 6.19 14.92
N ALA A 87 -3.09 6.13 13.61
CA ALA A 87 -3.72 5.13 12.74
C ALA A 87 -2.67 4.33 11.99
N ASP A 88 -3.01 3.09 11.63
CA ASP A 88 -2.11 2.19 10.91
C ASP A 88 -2.09 2.47 9.40
N ILE A 89 -1.79 3.73 9.04
CA ILE A 89 -1.71 4.20 7.66
C ILE A 89 -0.52 5.16 7.49
N ALA A 90 0.09 5.10 6.32
CA ALA A 90 1.16 6.00 5.92
C ALA A 90 0.97 6.42 4.46
N ILE A 91 1.43 7.61 4.15
CA ILE A 91 1.60 8.09 2.78
C ILE A 91 3.09 8.24 2.49
N GLY A 92 3.53 7.84 1.31
CA GLY A 92 4.92 8.01 0.89
C GLY A 92 5.05 8.51 -0.53
N MET A 93 6.30 8.81 -0.90
CA MET A 93 6.70 9.19 -2.24
C MET A 93 7.84 8.27 -2.70
N LEU A 94 7.63 7.57 -3.81
CA LEU A 94 8.66 6.81 -4.50
C LEU A 94 9.39 7.71 -5.50
N GLY A 95 10.72 7.67 -5.46
CA GLY A 95 11.60 8.41 -6.37
C GLY A 95 11.68 7.77 -7.76
N ASP A 96 12.74 8.08 -8.50
CA ASP A 96 12.90 7.60 -9.88
C ASP A 96 13.04 6.07 -9.98
N ALA A 97 12.60 5.54 -11.12
CA ALA A 97 12.74 4.14 -11.46
C ALA A 97 14.22 3.80 -11.76
N LYS A 98 14.69 2.74 -11.12
CA LYS A 98 15.96 2.08 -11.44
C LYS A 98 15.68 0.84 -12.27
N ASN A 99 16.40 0.68 -13.37
CA ASN A 99 16.43 -0.55 -14.17
C ASN A 99 17.89 -0.88 -14.51
N ASN A 100 18.36 -2.07 -14.14
CA ASN A 100 19.70 -2.60 -14.45
C ASN A 100 20.83 -1.55 -14.30
N ASP A 101 20.99 -1.02 -13.07
CA ASP A 101 21.98 -0.02 -12.67
C ASP A 101 21.93 1.35 -13.39
N ARG A 102 20.95 1.57 -14.26
CA ARG A 102 20.71 2.88 -14.86
C ARG A 102 19.51 3.55 -14.22
N PHE A 103 19.69 4.81 -13.82
CA PHE A 103 18.57 5.69 -13.53
C PHE A 103 17.86 5.96 -14.84
N ASN A 104 16.58 5.59 -14.91
CA ASN A 104 15.77 6.03 -16.03
C ASN A 104 15.56 7.54 -15.86
N GLN A 105 16.13 8.35 -16.75
CA GLN A 105 15.99 9.81 -16.68
C GLN A 105 14.56 10.26 -16.97
N ASN A 106 13.75 9.39 -17.57
CA ASN A 106 12.34 9.65 -17.83
C ASN A 106 11.48 9.21 -16.64
N PRO A 107 10.61 10.10 -16.12
CA PRO A 107 9.63 9.73 -15.12
C PRO A 107 8.79 8.56 -15.61
N VAL A 108 8.72 7.50 -14.81
CA VAL A 108 7.82 6.37 -15.09
C VAL A 108 6.52 6.64 -14.35
N PRO A 109 5.45 7.08 -15.03
CA PRO A 109 4.20 7.39 -14.37
C PRO A 109 3.63 6.15 -13.71
N ALA A 110 3.09 6.34 -12.52
CA ALA A 110 2.33 5.34 -11.81
C ALA A 110 0.86 5.38 -12.23
N SER A 111 0.19 4.22 -12.26
CA SER A 111 -1.26 4.21 -12.42
C SER A 111 -1.91 4.41 -11.04
N ALA A 112 -2.47 5.59 -10.79
CA ALA A 112 -3.07 5.93 -9.50
C ALA A 112 -4.50 5.41 -9.35
N PHE A 113 -4.90 5.05 -8.13
CA PHE A 113 -6.29 4.79 -7.80
C PHE A 113 -7.09 6.08 -7.57
N CYS A 114 -8.40 5.98 -7.77
CA CYS A 114 -9.36 6.90 -7.19
C CYS A 114 -9.69 6.44 -5.75
N LEU A 115 -9.66 7.38 -4.81
CA LEU A 115 -10.07 7.14 -3.43
C LEU A 115 -11.57 7.46 -3.25
N SER A 116 -12.18 6.85 -2.24
CA SER A 116 -13.48 7.27 -1.73
C SER A 116 -13.40 7.43 -0.22
N PHE A 117 -13.94 8.54 0.27
CA PHE A 117 -14.05 8.82 1.70
C PHE A 117 -15.44 8.52 2.26
N GLN A 118 -16.29 7.88 1.45
CA GLN A 118 -17.58 7.40 1.92
C GLN A 118 -17.35 6.26 2.92
N PRO A 119 -18.01 6.30 4.10
CA PRO A 119 -17.86 5.25 5.09
C PRO A 119 -18.53 3.97 4.60
N LEU A 120 -17.82 2.84 4.77
CA LEU A 120 -18.41 1.53 4.54
C LEU A 120 -19.49 1.22 5.57
N GLN A 121 -20.49 0.45 5.14
CA GLN A 121 -21.60 -0.07 5.94
C GLN A 121 -21.43 -1.57 6.17
N THR A 122 -21.97 -2.09 7.28
CA THR A 122 -22.08 -3.54 7.50
C THR A 122 -22.82 -4.20 6.32
N GLY A 123 -22.24 -5.28 5.81
CA GLY A 123 -22.72 -6.01 4.64
C GLY A 123 -22.11 -5.55 3.31
N ASP A 124 -21.38 -4.42 3.27
CA ASP A 124 -20.73 -3.97 2.03
C ASP A 124 -19.71 -5.00 1.55
N ALA A 125 -19.83 -5.38 0.28
CA ALA A 125 -18.87 -6.22 -0.40
C ALA A 125 -17.58 -5.43 -0.68
N ILE A 126 -16.45 -6.04 -0.34
CA ILE A 126 -15.12 -5.47 -0.48
C ILE A 126 -14.16 -6.49 -1.06
N SER A 127 -13.06 -5.99 -1.63
CA SER A 127 -12.00 -6.86 -2.14
C SER A 127 -10.63 -6.18 -2.09
N THR A 128 -9.57 -6.96 -2.04
CA THR A 128 -8.18 -6.49 -2.08
C THR A 128 -7.38 -7.33 -3.07
N TYR A 129 -6.42 -6.68 -3.72
CA TYR A 129 -5.34 -7.35 -4.42
C TYR A 129 -4.03 -6.94 -3.77
N ALA A 130 -3.22 -7.91 -3.36
CA ALA A 130 -1.97 -7.66 -2.65
C ALA A 130 -0.94 -8.76 -2.97
N PHE A 131 0.28 -8.67 -2.41
CA PHE A 131 1.36 -9.62 -2.66
C PHE A 131 1.72 -10.46 -1.43
N PRO A 132 0.77 -11.26 -0.90
CA PRO A 132 1.07 -12.13 0.24
C PRO A 132 2.06 -13.22 -0.15
N ASN A 133 2.74 -13.78 0.85
CA ASN A 133 3.60 -14.97 0.68
C ASN A 133 4.63 -14.85 -0.46
N THR A 134 5.13 -13.63 -0.69
CA THR A 134 6.17 -13.37 -1.69
C THR A 134 7.36 -14.29 -1.43
N GLN A 135 7.74 -15.07 -2.44
CA GLN A 135 8.88 -15.98 -2.36
C GLN A 135 10.16 -15.26 -2.76
N ASN A 136 11.26 -15.63 -2.14
CA ASN A 136 12.59 -15.22 -2.56
C ASN A 136 13.54 -16.41 -2.53
N GLU A 137 14.52 -16.40 -3.43
CA GLU A 137 15.56 -17.41 -3.53
C GLU A 137 16.90 -16.74 -3.85
N TRP A 138 17.99 -17.33 -3.38
CA TRP A 138 19.34 -16.92 -3.74
C TRP A 138 19.72 -17.58 -5.05
N LEU A 139 20.10 -16.78 -6.04
CA LEU A 139 20.66 -17.28 -7.30
C LEU A 139 22.16 -17.53 -7.18
N ASP A 140 22.85 -16.69 -6.42
CA ASP A 140 24.26 -16.79 -6.02
C ASP A 140 24.49 -16.03 -4.71
N ASP A 141 25.76 -15.79 -4.33
CA ASP A 141 26.14 -15.15 -3.06
C ASP A 141 25.68 -13.68 -2.93
N ASP A 142 25.39 -12.99 -4.04
CA ASP A 142 25.07 -11.56 -4.07
C ASP A 142 23.72 -11.23 -4.73
N HIS A 143 23.07 -12.20 -5.41
CA HIS A 143 21.82 -12.00 -6.12
C HIS A 143 20.66 -12.78 -5.50
N GLN A 144 19.63 -12.05 -5.08
CA GLN A 144 18.36 -12.60 -4.61
C GLN A 144 17.26 -12.33 -5.64
N GLN A 145 16.57 -13.39 -6.06
CA GLN A 145 15.41 -13.31 -6.94
C GLN A 145 14.13 -13.31 -6.12
N PHE A 146 13.18 -12.46 -6.53
CA PHE A 146 11.84 -12.39 -5.95
C PHE A 146 10.79 -12.88 -6.94
N THR A 147 9.88 -13.71 -6.45
CA THR A 147 8.66 -14.10 -7.17
C THR A 147 7.47 -13.44 -6.50
N PHE A 148 7.03 -12.32 -7.09
CA PHE A 148 5.83 -11.62 -6.67
C PHE A 148 4.61 -12.19 -7.38
N GLN A 149 3.74 -12.86 -6.62
CA GLN A 149 2.45 -13.35 -7.08
C GLN A 149 1.35 -12.59 -6.35
N GLY A 150 0.62 -11.74 -7.07
CA GLY A 150 -0.49 -11.03 -6.46
C GLY A 150 -1.73 -11.92 -6.32
N VAL A 151 -2.43 -11.79 -5.19
CA VAL A 151 -3.56 -12.63 -4.81
C VAL A 151 -4.79 -11.75 -4.56
N TRP A 152 -5.94 -12.24 -5.01
CA TRP A 152 -7.24 -11.68 -4.70
C TRP A 152 -7.79 -12.24 -3.40
N SER A 153 -8.32 -11.35 -2.57
CA SER A 153 -9.16 -11.71 -1.44
C SER A 153 -10.41 -10.84 -1.45
N SER A 154 -11.53 -11.42 -1.05
CA SER A 154 -12.83 -10.76 -1.00
C SER A 154 -13.51 -11.11 0.31
N GLY A 155 -14.39 -10.22 0.76
CA GLY A 155 -15.19 -10.43 1.96
C GLY A 155 -16.27 -9.37 2.08
N ILE A 156 -16.86 -9.28 3.26
CA ILE A 156 -17.83 -8.26 3.61
C ILE A 156 -17.39 -7.52 4.86
N VAL A 157 -17.86 -6.29 5.02
CA VAL A 157 -17.75 -5.56 6.28
C VAL A 157 -18.73 -6.15 7.29
N GLU A 158 -18.22 -6.54 8.45
CA GLU A 158 -19.05 -7.06 9.55
C GLU A 158 -19.45 -5.93 10.50
N ASP A 159 -18.48 -5.08 10.86
CA ASP A 159 -18.70 -4.03 11.85
C ASP A 159 -17.72 -2.85 11.66
N PHE A 160 -18.06 -1.71 12.23
CA PHE A 160 -17.19 -0.54 12.33
C PHE A 160 -16.88 -0.23 13.80
N HIS A 161 -15.59 -0.27 14.14
CA HIS A 161 -15.10 -0.03 15.50
C HIS A 161 -14.49 1.36 15.59
N PRO A 162 -15.22 2.41 16.01
CA PRO A 162 -14.71 3.79 16.01
C PRO A 162 -13.52 3.99 16.96
N ASN A 163 -13.42 3.17 18.00
CA ASN A 163 -12.35 3.20 19.00
C ASN A 163 -11.30 2.10 18.79
N GLY A 164 -11.34 1.43 17.64
CA GLY A 164 -10.45 0.33 17.29
C GLY A 164 -10.83 -1.03 17.87
N MET A 165 -10.07 -2.04 17.45
CA MET A 165 -10.25 -3.45 17.80
C MET A 165 -8.90 -4.16 17.86
N GLY A 166 -8.68 -4.93 18.93
CA GLY A 166 -7.47 -5.74 19.10
C GLY A 166 -6.18 -4.91 19.10
N LEU A 167 -5.34 -5.12 18.08
CA LEU A 167 -4.06 -4.40 17.92
C LEU A 167 -4.22 -2.98 17.34
N LEU A 168 -5.33 -2.70 16.67
CA LEU A 168 -5.63 -1.37 16.13
C LEU A 168 -6.37 -0.57 17.20
N ARG A 169 -5.78 0.54 17.64
CA ARG A 169 -6.34 1.41 18.70
C ARG A 169 -7.14 2.60 18.16
N ASN A 170 -7.41 2.60 16.86
CA ASN A 170 -8.08 3.67 16.13
C ASN A 170 -9.23 3.10 15.30
N ALA A 171 -10.10 3.97 14.80
CA ALA A 171 -11.21 3.60 13.96
C ALA A 171 -10.80 2.59 12.87
N CYS A 172 -11.48 1.45 12.81
CA CYS A 172 -11.22 0.39 11.84
C CYS A 172 -12.50 -0.36 11.45
N TYR A 173 -12.49 -0.95 10.26
CA TYR A 173 -13.54 -1.88 9.84
C TYR A 173 -13.13 -3.31 10.16
N GLN A 174 -14.03 -4.09 10.77
CA GLN A 174 -13.90 -5.54 10.86
C GLN A 174 -14.53 -6.19 9.64
N THR A 175 -13.89 -7.23 9.10
CA THR A 175 -14.32 -7.89 7.87
C THR A 175 -14.04 -9.39 7.90
N THR A 176 -14.77 -10.12 7.06
CA THR A 176 -14.53 -11.56 6.78
C THR A 176 -13.42 -11.80 5.75
N MET A 177 -12.83 -10.73 5.20
CA MET A 177 -11.83 -10.84 4.14
C MET A 177 -10.53 -11.41 4.70
N LYS A 178 -10.03 -12.52 4.14
CA LYS A 178 -8.76 -13.11 4.58
C LYS A 178 -7.58 -12.22 4.16
N ILE A 179 -6.73 -11.84 5.12
CA ILE A 179 -5.50 -11.07 4.89
C ILE A 179 -4.31 -11.94 5.32
N ASP A 180 -3.60 -12.47 4.34
CA ASP A 180 -2.38 -13.25 4.56
C ASP A 180 -1.16 -12.34 4.82
N GLY A 181 -0.09 -12.92 5.40
CA GLY A 181 1.17 -12.22 5.62
C GLY A 181 1.73 -11.62 4.32
N GLY A 182 2.10 -10.34 4.37
CA GLY A 182 2.56 -9.56 3.20
C GLY A 182 1.45 -8.81 2.45
N ALA A 183 0.17 -9.08 2.73
CA ALA A 183 -0.94 -8.33 2.15
C ALA A 183 -1.20 -6.97 2.83
N SER A 184 -0.61 -6.72 4.00
CA SER A 184 -0.68 -5.45 4.72
C SER A 184 -0.26 -4.28 3.86
N GLY A 185 -1.00 -3.18 3.95
CA GLY A 185 -0.82 -1.99 3.14
C GLY A 185 -1.47 -2.03 1.75
N GLY A 186 -2.01 -3.18 1.34
CA GLY A 186 -2.78 -3.31 0.10
C GLY A 186 -4.07 -2.47 0.12
N PRO A 187 -4.55 -2.02 -1.06
CA PRO A 187 -5.78 -1.25 -1.16
C PRO A 187 -7.01 -2.14 -0.98
N VAL A 188 -7.98 -1.65 -0.22
CA VAL A 188 -9.32 -2.25 -0.15
C VAL A 188 -10.26 -1.48 -1.04
N LEU A 189 -10.89 -2.21 -1.96
CA LEU A 189 -11.77 -1.69 -2.99
C LEU A 189 -13.24 -1.91 -2.62
N HIS A 190 -14.04 -0.85 -2.80
CA HIS A 190 -15.49 -0.87 -2.83
C HIS A 190 -15.97 -0.06 -4.04
N ASN A 191 -16.84 -0.64 -4.87
CA ASN A 191 -17.32 -0.04 -6.12
C ASN A 191 -16.19 0.55 -7.02
N ALA A 192 -15.09 -0.19 -7.14
CA ALA A 192 -13.89 0.20 -7.91
C ALA A 192 -13.08 1.39 -7.38
N THR A 193 -13.36 1.87 -6.16
CA THR A 193 -12.56 2.90 -5.48
C THR A 193 -11.92 2.38 -4.22
N VAL A 194 -10.79 2.97 -3.83
CA VAL A 194 -10.10 2.59 -2.59
C VAL A 194 -10.73 3.30 -1.41
N VAL A 195 -11.19 2.52 -0.42
CA VAL A 195 -11.91 2.99 0.76
C VAL A 195 -11.15 2.73 2.06
N ALA A 196 -10.25 1.75 2.06
CA ALA A 196 -9.45 1.39 3.23
C ALA A 196 -8.11 0.77 2.82
N VAL A 197 -7.28 0.50 3.82
CA VAL A 197 -5.97 -0.15 3.70
C VAL A 197 -5.98 -1.42 4.54
N ASN A 198 -5.45 -2.53 4.01
CA ASN A 198 -5.24 -3.75 4.77
C ASN A 198 -4.29 -3.48 5.94
N SER A 199 -4.74 -3.72 7.18
CA SER A 199 -3.90 -3.53 8.36
C SER A 199 -3.47 -4.86 8.98
N THR A 200 -4.41 -5.59 9.59
CA THR A 200 -4.10 -6.84 10.28
C THR A 200 -5.16 -7.89 10.01
N GLY A 201 -4.75 -9.15 9.93
CA GLY A 201 -5.62 -10.31 9.83
C GLY A 201 -5.29 -11.31 10.93
N MET A 202 -6.30 -12.01 11.42
CA MET A 202 -6.15 -13.18 12.28
C MET A 202 -6.95 -14.32 11.66
N ASP A 203 -6.30 -15.48 11.56
CA ASP A 203 -6.94 -16.71 11.13
C ASP A 203 -7.25 -17.55 12.37
N LEU A 204 -8.54 -17.70 12.69
CA LEU A 204 -9.04 -18.52 13.80
C LEU A 204 -9.60 -19.85 13.28
N GLY A 205 -8.89 -20.49 12.34
CA GLY A 205 -9.26 -21.76 11.74
C GLY A 205 -10.11 -21.56 10.48
N ASP A 206 -11.42 -21.73 10.59
CA ASP A 206 -12.34 -21.54 9.46
C ASP A 206 -12.89 -20.11 9.37
N VAL A 207 -12.57 -19.26 10.35
CA VAL A 207 -13.04 -17.87 10.44
C VAL A 207 -11.86 -16.92 10.28
N ALA A 208 -11.85 -16.18 9.18
CA ALA A 208 -10.94 -15.07 8.97
C ALA A 208 -11.54 -13.79 9.57
N ILE A 209 -10.83 -13.18 10.53
CA ILE A 209 -11.18 -11.87 11.06
C ILE A 209 -10.06 -10.90 10.70
N SER A 210 -10.39 -9.90 9.90
CA SER A 210 -9.44 -8.88 9.47
C SER A 210 -9.91 -7.49 9.79
N SER A 211 -8.95 -6.61 10.07
CA SER A 211 -9.18 -5.20 10.33
C SER A 211 -8.56 -4.32 9.26
N LEU A 212 -9.33 -3.32 8.82
CA LEU A 212 -8.93 -2.37 7.79
C LEU A 212 -8.86 -0.95 8.36
N THR A 213 -7.84 -0.19 7.98
CA THR A 213 -7.74 1.23 8.33
C THR A 213 -8.40 2.09 7.25
N PRO A 214 -9.42 2.92 7.57
CA PRO A 214 -10.07 3.81 6.60
C PRO A 214 -9.07 4.77 5.93
N VAL A 215 -9.22 5.01 4.61
CA VAL A 215 -8.37 6.01 3.93
C VAL A 215 -8.70 7.46 4.31
N THR A 216 -9.78 7.69 5.05
CA THR A 216 -10.14 9.03 5.55
C THR A 216 -9.09 9.62 6.48
N PHE A 217 -8.31 8.79 7.19
CA PHE A 217 -7.16 9.23 8.00
C PHE A 217 -6.06 9.93 7.19
N LEU A 218 -6.04 9.78 5.85
CA LEU A 218 -5.12 10.54 5.01
C LEU A 218 -5.37 12.05 5.09
N LYS A 219 -6.60 12.49 5.39
CA LYS A 219 -6.94 13.92 5.52
C LYS A 219 -6.16 14.62 6.63
N ASP A 220 -5.71 13.87 7.63
CA ASP A 220 -4.98 14.38 8.79
C ASP A 220 -3.47 14.51 8.52
N LEU A 221 -3.00 14.09 7.34
CA LEU A 221 -1.59 14.09 6.96
C LEU A 221 -1.22 15.31 6.13
N SER A 222 0.08 15.59 6.10
CA SER A 222 0.70 16.54 5.17
C SER A 222 1.97 15.92 4.61
N VAL A 223 2.24 16.16 3.32
CA VAL A 223 3.46 15.68 2.66
C VAL A 223 4.52 16.78 2.62
N PRO A 224 5.81 16.46 2.82
CA PRO A 224 6.88 17.43 2.68
C PRO A 224 7.00 17.94 1.23
N SER A 225 7.26 19.24 1.07
CA SER A 225 7.62 19.88 -0.19
C SER A 225 8.72 20.91 0.04
N GLU A 226 9.29 21.46 -1.05
CA GLU A 226 10.31 22.52 -0.97
C GLU A 226 9.80 23.78 -0.24
N ASN A 227 8.49 24.06 -0.31
CA ASN A 227 7.86 25.24 0.30
C ASN A 227 7.21 24.93 1.66
N GLY A 228 7.53 23.78 2.27
CA GLY A 228 6.94 23.32 3.53
C GLY A 228 5.99 22.14 3.35
N ASN A 229 5.27 21.78 4.41
CA ASN A 229 4.35 20.65 4.39
C ASN A 229 3.04 21.04 3.69
N ILE A 230 2.59 20.23 2.73
CA ILE A 230 1.34 20.42 2.00
C ILE A 230 0.29 19.44 2.57
N PRO A 231 -0.82 19.92 3.14
CA PRO A 231 -1.92 19.06 3.58
C PRO A 231 -2.50 18.20 2.45
N ILE A 232 -2.87 16.95 2.76
CA ILE A 232 -3.57 16.08 1.79
C ILE A 232 -4.86 16.71 1.25
N PRO A 233 -5.70 17.39 2.06
CA PRO A 233 -6.88 18.09 1.53
C PRO A 233 -6.55 19.10 0.42
N ASP A 234 -5.42 19.80 0.50
CA ASP A 234 -5.01 20.77 -0.51
C ASP A 234 -4.56 20.08 -1.81
N LEU A 235 -3.90 18.93 -1.71
CA LEU A 235 -3.56 18.10 -2.87
C LEU A 235 -4.80 17.55 -3.57
N ILE A 236 -5.84 17.19 -2.81
CA ILE A 236 -7.13 16.76 -3.37
C ILE A 236 -7.82 17.94 -4.06
N ALA A 237 -7.89 19.11 -3.40
CA ALA A 237 -8.49 20.31 -3.97
C ALA A 237 -7.78 20.78 -5.25
N GLY A 238 -6.46 20.58 -5.33
CA GLY A 238 -5.64 20.83 -6.52
C GLY A 238 -5.74 19.74 -7.61
N GLY A 239 -6.47 18.64 -7.37
CA GLY A 239 -6.64 17.55 -8.33
C GLY A 239 -5.44 16.59 -8.46
N TYR A 240 -4.45 16.70 -7.57
CA TYR A 240 -3.27 15.80 -7.56
C TYR A 240 -3.60 14.41 -7.02
N ILE A 241 -4.63 14.31 -6.15
CA ILE A 241 -5.19 13.07 -5.65
C ILE A 241 -6.67 13.05 -6.02
N THR A 242 -7.12 12.01 -6.72
CA THR A 242 -8.52 11.88 -7.13
C THR A 242 -9.34 11.22 -6.02
N VAL A 243 -10.42 11.88 -5.62
CA VAL A 243 -11.38 11.40 -4.62
C VAL A 243 -12.81 11.58 -5.17
N ILE A 244 -13.69 10.62 -4.93
CA ILE A 244 -15.13 10.71 -5.20
C ILE A 244 -15.98 10.75 -3.93
#